data_AF-A0A384K0X4-F1
#
_entry.id   AF-A0A384K0X4-F1
#
_cell.length_a   1.000
_cell.length_b   1.000
_cell.length_c   1.000
_cell.angle_alpha   90.00
_cell.angle_beta   90.00
_cell.angle_gamma   90.00
#
_symmetry.space_group_name_H-M   'P 1'
#
loop_
_entity.id
_entity.type
_entity.pdbx_description
1 polymer ?
#
loop_
_entity_poly.entity_id
_entity_poly.type
_entity_poly.pdbx_seq_one_letter_code
_entity_poly.pdbx_strand_id
1 'polypeptide(L)'
;MPSSNKLTGADRLSQLFENIVVTNHNDIRSINSTFGAIRRDLEGGNVANGRDNEKIILSQDRGYRKPVTRSMDNPKFEPFKDDDSEKSGLPLPAPTKALQKKIITPESFSPHLFEIRPKTNSQVGMFATQAIPKETEILREAPLILGGPTWPGREAAYNKLSRRKKVAVDSPSSLCICGKKPELCLETPLMKHWAVNSFEMNPLVQVGNTANDNCIYDKASGTNHACKTNCSRAFNSEHSISIRAMRDIRKGEEITHNYGAYGTASFRAGNIAERWKFICTCNACIKGEYVPETGYEEYQHNKILFCFQFPHLVPLGAETAEEAAISQDIMEWAEMIEKDILEAEAYWYAHTDGMVSRRITRLRFTREWTVINESPTRNFLVNGHERFLKENNKFNLSENVIELYIWRATKALRAEVNRCHPMFMRKHS
;
A
#
# COMPACT_ATOMS: atom_id res chain seq x y z
N MET A 1 -21.23 14.61 -48.24
CA MET A 1 -21.20 13.67 -47.10
C MET A 1 -19.86 12.96 -47.10
N PRO A 2 -19.03 13.07 -46.05
CA PRO A 2 -17.91 12.17 -45.88
C PRO A 2 -18.17 11.21 -44.71
N SER A 3 -17.88 9.93 -44.99
CA SER A 3 -18.01 8.76 -44.15
C SER A 3 -17.11 8.79 -42.91
N SER A 4 -17.66 8.38 -41.77
CA SER A 4 -16.94 8.20 -40.51
C SER A 4 -15.92 7.06 -40.60
N ASN A 5 -14.63 7.36 -40.47
CA ASN A 5 -13.63 6.36 -40.13
C ASN A 5 -13.60 6.18 -38.60
N LYS A 6 -14.14 5.07 -38.12
CA LYS A 6 -13.88 4.57 -36.76
C LYS A 6 -12.43 4.10 -36.72
N LEU A 7 -11.57 4.86 -36.05
CA LEU A 7 -10.22 4.44 -35.69
C LEU A 7 -10.31 3.27 -34.69
N THR A 8 -9.65 2.16 -35.01
CA THR A 8 -9.54 1.00 -34.13
C THR A 8 -8.40 1.19 -33.13
N GLY A 9 -8.47 0.52 -31.97
CA GLY A 9 -7.50 0.70 -30.86
C GLY A 9 -6.03 0.42 -31.22
N ALA A 10 -5.77 -0.31 -32.30
CA ALA A 10 -4.43 -0.59 -32.82
C ALA A 10 -3.71 0.67 -33.35
N ASP A 11 -4.44 1.62 -33.94
CA ASP A 11 -3.83 2.80 -34.59
C ASP A 11 -3.28 3.82 -33.58
N ARG A 12 -3.77 3.78 -32.32
CA ARG A 12 -3.22 4.60 -31.22
C ARG A 12 -1.88 4.08 -30.70
N LEU A 13 -1.55 2.80 -30.93
CA LEU A 13 -0.36 2.14 -30.36
C LEU A 13 0.92 2.46 -31.13
N SER A 14 0.84 2.62 -32.45
CA SER A 14 1.98 2.89 -33.33
C SER A 14 2.65 4.24 -33.04
N GLN A 15 1.87 5.27 -32.70
CA GLN A 15 2.39 6.63 -32.39
C GLN A 15 3.13 6.71 -31.04
N LEU A 16 2.91 5.75 -30.14
CA LEU A 16 3.55 5.69 -28.82
C LEU A 16 5.02 5.21 -28.88
N PHE A 17 5.44 4.55 -29.96
CA PHE A 17 6.77 3.94 -30.08
C PHE A 17 7.85 4.87 -30.62
N GLU A 18 7.50 6.01 -31.23
CA GLU A 18 8.49 6.85 -31.92
C GLU A 18 9.23 7.84 -31.01
N ASN A 19 8.71 8.20 -29.83
CA ASN A 19 9.25 9.34 -29.05
C ASN A 19 9.55 9.06 -27.57
N ILE A 20 10.25 7.95 -27.25
CA ILE A 20 10.86 7.78 -25.92
C ILE A 20 12.36 8.10 -26.00
N VAL A 21 12.70 9.34 -25.67
CA VAL A 21 14.07 9.75 -25.29
C VAL A 21 14.23 9.45 -23.80
N VAL A 22 15.16 8.55 -23.46
CA VAL A 22 15.51 8.21 -22.08
C VAL A 22 16.55 9.21 -21.58
N THR A 23 16.18 10.09 -20.65
CA THR A 23 17.13 10.92 -19.90
C THR A 23 17.66 10.11 -18.71
N ASN A 24 18.98 9.91 -18.68
CA ASN A 24 19.73 9.26 -17.60
C ASN A 24 19.58 10.02 -16.28
N HIS A 25 19.29 9.32 -15.19
CA HIS A 25 19.85 9.62 -13.86
C HIS A 25 19.98 8.34 -13.04
N ASN A 26 21.21 8.10 -12.58
CA ASN A 26 21.61 7.02 -11.67
C ASN A 26 21.16 7.34 -10.25
N ASP A 27 20.45 6.41 -9.60
CA ASP A 27 20.67 5.96 -8.20
C ASP A 27 19.49 5.08 -7.76
N ILE A 28 19.59 3.75 -7.95
CA ILE A 28 18.73 2.78 -7.26
C ILE A 28 19.59 1.58 -6.85
N ARG A 29 19.79 1.42 -5.54
CA ARG A 29 20.45 0.26 -4.93
C ARG A 29 19.52 -0.96 -4.99
N SER A 30 20.10 -2.08 -5.42
CA SER A 30 19.57 -3.46 -5.40
C SER A 30 18.80 -3.82 -4.12
N ILE A 31 17.66 -4.54 -4.23
CA ILE A 31 17.17 -5.61 -3.32
C ILE A 31 15.92 -6.30 -3.92
N ASN A 32 16.07 -7.59 -4.23
CA ASN A 32 15.13 -8.72 -4.46
C ASN A 32 13.65 -8.45 -4.85
N SER A 33 13.28 -9.03 -6.01
CA SER A 33 11.98 -9.06 -6.72
C SER A 33 11.53 -7.73 -7.31
N THR A 34 11.20 -7.72 -8.61
CA THR A 34 10.68 -6.55 -9.33
C THR A 34 9.18 -6.34 -9.12
N PHE A 35 8.41 -7.34 -8.70
CA PHE A 35 7.16 -7.09 -7.97
C PHE A 35 7.39 -6.43 -6.61
N GLY A 36 8.56 -6.66 -5.99
CA GLY A 36 9.12 -5.84 -4.92
C GLY A 36 9.46 -4.39 -5.32
N ALA A 37 9.67 -4.09 -6.59
CA ALA A 37 9.87 -2.72 -7.10
C ALA A 37 8.57 -2.09 -7.63
N ILE A 38 7.62 -2.87 -8.16
CA ILE A 38 6.22 -2.43 -8.37
C ILE A 38 5.55 -2.13 -7.01
N ARG A 39 6.00 -2.79 -5.94
CA ARG A 39 5.71 -2.42 -4.54
C ARG A 39 6.27 -1.05 -4.14
N ARG A 40 7.39 -0.61 -4.72
CA ARG A 40 8.15 0.59 -4.31
C ARG A 40 8.17 1.75 -5.30
N ASP A 41 7.57 1.63 -6.47
CA ASP A 41 7.45 2.76 -7.41
C ASP A 41 6.47 3.86 -6.93
N LEU A 42 6.07 3.78 -5.65
CA LEU A 42 5.43 4.82 -4.83
C LEU A 42 6.18 5.13 -3.52
N GLU A 43 7.29 4.46 -3.23
CA GLU A 43 8.14 4.61 -2.03
C GLU A 43 9.31 5.60 -2.26
N GLY A 44 8.99 6.77 -2.81
CA GLY A 44 9.81 7.96 -2.63
C GLY A 44 9.46 8.65 -1.31
N GLY A 45 9.83 8.06 -0.17
CA GLY A 45 9.57 8.66 1.14
C GLY A 45 10.15 7.86 2.30
N ASN A 46 11.08 8.50 3.02
CA ASN A 46 11.70 8.05 4.27
C ASN A 46 12.84 7.01 4.18
N VAL A 47 13.93 7.39 3.50
CA VAL A 47 15.28 7.11 4.03
C VAL A 47 16.04 8.42 4.10
N ALA A 48 15.94 9.11 5.23
CA ALA A 48 16.85 10.19 5.55
C ALA A 48 18.20 9.57 5.96
N ASN A 49 19.17 9.62 5.06
CA ASN A 49 20.58 9.45 5.40
C ASN A 49 20.99 10.63 6.31
N GLY A 50 20.98 10.41 7.62
CA GLY A 50 21.72 11.24 8.56
C GLY A 50 23.21 11.09 8.26
N ARG A 51 23.82 12.12 7.66
CA ARG A 51 25.27 12.27 7.63
C ARG A 51 25.68 12.83 8.98
N ASP A 52 26.04 11.96 9.91
CA ASP A 52 26.80 12.38 11.07
C ASP A 52 28.29 12.32 10.74
N ASN A 53 28.84 13.52 10.58
CA ASN A 53 30.27 13.76 10.60
C ASN A 53 30.78 13.58 12.04
N GLU A 54 31.26 12.40 12.39
CA GLU A 54 32.25 12.26 13.45
C GLU A 54 33.47 11.49 12.92
N LYS A 55 34.58 12.21 12.81
CA LYS A 55 35.92 11.63 12.76
C LYS A 55 36.08 10.77 14.01
N ILE A 56 36.60 9.53 13.88
CA ILE A 56 37.68 9.02 14.73
C ILE A 56 38.16 7.62 14.25
N ILE A 57 39.45 7.63 13.86
CA ILE A 57 40.48 6.59 14.00
C ILE A 57 40.36 5.28 13.19
N LEU A 58 41.15 5.26 12.11
CA LEU A 58 41.74 4.08 11.49
C LEU A 58 42.45 3.20 12.53
N SER A 59 42.05 1.94 12.64
CA SER A 59 43.00 0.87 12.96
C SER A 59 42.76 -0.29 12.02
N GLN A 60 43.83 -0.62 11.29
CA GLN A 60 43.96 -1.81 10.48
C GLN A 60 44.11 -2.98 11.45
N ASP A 61 43.32 -4.04 11.29
CA ASP A 61 43.88 -5.36 11.56
C ASP A 61 43.26 -6.44 10.67
N ARG A 62 44.13 -7.08 9.89
CA ARG A 62 43.81 -8.23 9.03
C ARG A 62 43.90 -9.47 9.92
N GLY A 63 42.76 -10.09 10.20
CA GLY A 63 42.69 -11.37 10.90
C GLY A 63 41.76 -12.35 10.19
N TYR A 64 42.34 -13.24 9.38
CA TYR A 64 41.67 -14.37 8.74
C TYR A 64 41.11 -15.33 9.82
N ARG A 65 39.79 -15.60 9.84
CA ARG A 65 39.23 -16.71 10.66
C ARG A 65 38.14 -17.48 9.93
N LYS A 66 38.32 -18.81 9.96
CA LYS A 66 37.53 -19.88 9.34
C LYS A 66 36.08 -19.98 9.85
N PRO A 67 35.17 -20.66 9.14
CA PRO A 67 33.77 -20.82 9.52
C PRO A 67 33.65 -21.77 10.73
N VAL A 68 32.90 -21.36 11.75
CA VAL A 68 32.59 -22.20 12.92
C VAL A 68 31.25 -22.90 12.69
N THR A 69 31.29 -24.22 12.70
CA THR A 69 30.15 -25.14 12.75
C THR A 69 29.44 -25.04 14.10
N ARG A 70 28.10 -24.96 14.08
CA ARG A 70 27.25 -24.96 15.29
C ARG A 70 27.40 -26.30 16.04
N SER A 71 28.09 -26.26 17.18
CA SER A 71 28.00 -27.30 18.21
C SER A 71 26.79 -26.98 19.09
N MET A 72 25.82 -27.90 19.15
CA MET A 72 24.84 -27.95 20.23
C MET A 72 25.58 -28.51 21.44
N ASP A 73 25.66 -27.74 22.52
CA ASP A 73 25.80 -28.18 23.92
C ASP A 73 26.14 -26.96 24.80
N ASN A 74 25.17 -26.47 25.55
CA ASN A 74 25.43 -25.59 26.70
C ASN A 74 24.48 -25.97 27.85
N PRO A 75 24.97 -26.49 28.99
CA PRO A 75 24.14 -27.07 30.04
C PRO A 75 23.75 -26.00 31.05
N LYS A 76 22.76 -25.17 30.74
CA LYS A 76 22.06 -24.33 31.75
C LYS A 76 20.65 -23.98 31.26
N PHE A 77 19.74 -24.95 31.27
CA PHE A 77 18.29 -24.73 31.32
C PHE A 77 17.64 -26.07 31.65
N GLU A 78 17.16 -26.25 32.88
CA GLU A 78 16.28 -27.38 33.21
C GLU A 78 14.84 -26.98 32.86
N PRO A 79 14.09 -27.80 32.10
CA PRO A 79 12.68 -27.54 31.80
C PRO A 79 11.82 -27.70 33.06
N PHE A 80 10.86 -26.79 33.24
CA PHE A 80 9.84 -26.82 34.28
C PHE A 80 9.01 -28.12 34.20
N LYS A 81 8.82 -28.82 35.32
CA LYS A 81 8.03 -30.05 35.42
C LYS A 81 6.66 -29.75 36.06
N ASP A 82 5.60 -30.20 35.41
CA ASP A 82 4.18 -29.91 35.72
C ASP A 82 3.59 -30.70 36.91
N ASP A 83 4.30 -30.88 38.03
CA ASP A 83 3.77 -31.69 39.16
C ASP A 83 3.87 -31.07 40.58
N ASP A 84 4.23 -29.80 40.72
CA ASP A 84 4.29 -29.14 42.04
C ASP A 84 2.99 -28.39 42.41
N SER A 85 1.85 -29.09 42.40
CA SER A 85 0.58 -28.54 42.91
C SER A 85 -0.08 -29.37 44.01
N GLU A 86 0.67 -29.78 45.02
CA GLU A 86 0.07 -30.13 46.31
C GLU A 86 0.88 -29.57 47.49
N LYS A 87 0.14 -28.88 48.38
CA LYS A 87 0.53 -28.33 49.70
C LYS A 87 0.98 -26.86 49.74
N SER A 88 0.01 -25.95 49.74
CA SER A 88 0.03 -24.85 50.72
C SER A 88 -1.39 -24.52 51.20
N GLY A 89 -1.60 -24.61 52.52
CA GLY A 89 -2.88 -24.38 53.18
C GLY A 89 -3.18 -22.90 53.36
N LEU A 90 -3.81 -22.28 52.36
CA LEU A 90 -4.43 -20.96 52.45
C LEU A 90 -5.95 -21.09 52.26
N PRO A 91 -6.78 -20.28 52.96
CA PRO A 91 -8.24 -20.43 52.91
C PRO A 91 -8.78 -20.20 51.49
N LEU A 92 -9.58 -21.14 51.00
CA LEU A 92 -10.27 -21.07 49.71
C LEU A 92 -11.08 -19.76 49.58
N PRO A 93 -10.98 -19.03 48.45
CA PRO A 93 -11.94 -17.99 48.13
C PRO A 93 -13.34 -18.60 48.03
N ALA A 94 -14.34 -17.90 48.58
CA ALA A 94 -15.74 -18.27 48.48
C ALA A 94 -16.15 -18.61 47.03
N PRO A 95 -17.05 -19.59 46.82
CA PRO A 95 -17.44 -20.01 45.49
C PRO A 95 -17.96 -18.82 44.71
N THR A 96 -17.38 -18.62 43.52
CA THR A 96 -17.71 -17.57 42.57
C THR A 96 -19.21 -17.58 42.33
N LYS A 97 -19.95 -16.70 43.02
CA LYS A 97 -21.30 -16.32 42.61
C LYS A 97 -21.21 -15.97 41.13
N ALA A 98 -22.00 -16.67 40.33
CA ALA A 98 -22.14 -16.50 38.89
C ALA A 98 -22.02 -15.02 38.51
N LEU A 99 -20.86 -14.64 37.97
CA LEU A 99 -20.75 -13.45 37.14
C LEU A 99 -21.62 -13.77 35.94
N GLN A 100 -22.86 -13.30 35.97
CA GLN A 100 -23.69 -13.19 34.79
C GLN A 100 -22.82 -12.51 33.74
N LYS A 101 -22.38 -13.26 32.72
CA LYS A 101 -21.83 -12.67 31.50
C LYS A 101 -22.93 -11.76 30.99
N LYS A 102 -22.83 -10.47 31.32
CA LYS A 102 -23.66 -9.43 30.75
C LYS A 102 -23.45 -9.61 29.25
N ILE A 103 -24.51 -9.98 28.54
CA ILE A 103 -24.49 -10.03 27.08
C ILE A 103 -24.30 -8.58 26.67
N ILE A 104 -23.05 -8.18 26.46
CA ILE A 104 -22.72 -6.87 25.90
C ILE A 104 -23.07 -7.01 24.42
N THR A 105 -24.27 -6.56 24.05
CA THR A 105 -24.60 -6.33 22.65
C THR A 105 -23.63 -5.28 22.12
N PRO A 106 -22.81 -5.60 21.10
CA PRO A 106 -21.84 -4.64 20.57
C PRO A 106 -22.54 -3.39 20.05
N GLU A 107 -22.16 -2.22 20.55
CA GLU A 107 -22.69 -0.95 20.06
C GLU A 107 -21.92 -0.55 18.79
N SER A 108 -22.67 -0.13 17.75
CA SER A 108 -22.08 0.39 16.52
C SER A 108 -21.54 1.80 16.73
N PHE A 109 -20.35 2.09 16.19
CA PHE A 109 -19.79 3.44 16.24
C PHE A 109 -20.71 4.46 15.53
N SER A 110 -20.80 5.69 16.04
CA SER A 110 -21.72 6.72 15.54
C SER A 110 -20.97 7.91 14.90
N PRO A 111 -21.22 8.28 13.63
CA PRO A 111 -20.49 9.33 12.92
C PRO A 111 -21.05 10.75 13.15
N HIS A 112 -21.74 11.02 14.26
CA HIS A 112 -22.48 12.28 14.46
C HIS A 112 -21.60 13.50 14.76
N LEU A 113 -20.32 13.30 15.09
CA LEU A 113 -19.37 14.36 15.45
C LEU A 113 -18.86 15.17 14.24
N PHE A 114 -19.08 14.67 13.03
CA PHE A 114 -18.59 15.29 11.82
C PHE A 114 -19.59 15.19 10.68
N GLU A 115 -19.32 15.98 9.65
CA GLU A 115 -19.98 15.89 8.36
C GLU A 115 -18.97 16.09 7.23
N ILE A 116 -19.24 15.48 6.09
CA ILE A 116 -18.43 15.64 4.89
C ILE A 116 -19.15 16.63 3.98
N ARG A 117 -18.46 17.72 3.60
CA ARG A 117 -19.01 18.77 2.73
C ARG A 117 -18.04 19.14 1.62
N PRO A 118 -18.52 19.68 0.49
CA PRO A 118 -17.66 20.23 -0.54
C PRO A 118 -16.78 21.37 -0.01
N LYS A 119 -15.56 21.40 -0.50
CA LYS A 119 -14.55 22.46 -0.40
C LYS A 119 -14.32 23.04 -1.80
N THR A 120 -13.49 24.07 -1.91
CA THR A 120 -13.09 24.64 -3.21
C THR A 120 -12.53 23.57 -4.16
N ASN A 121 -12.74 23.76 -5.47
CA ASN A 121 -12.22 22.91 -6.55
C ASN A 121 -12.60 21.41 -6.47
N SER A 122 -13.87 21.13 -6.12
CA SER A 122 -14.44 19.76 -6.10
C SER A 122 -13.80 18.81 -5.09
N GLN A 123 -12.96 19.30 -4.18
CA GLN A 123 -12.51 18.53 -3.02
C GLN A 123 -13.64 18.45 -2.00
N VAL A 124 -13.66 17.40 -1.19
CA VAL A 124 -14.50 17.33 0.01
C VAL A 124 -13.62 17.48 1.25
N GLY A 125 -14.22 17.87 2.37
CA GLY A 125 -13.54 17.91 3.66
C GLY A 125 -14.45 17.43 4.77
N MET A 126 -13.84 16.91 5.84
CA MET A 126 -14.51 16.51 7.07
C MET A 126 -14.52 17.68 8.05
N PHE A 127 -15.68 18.08 8.55
CA PHE A 127 -15.84 19.23 9.45
C PHE A 127 -16.59 18.84 10.72
N ALA A 128 -16.16 19.40 11.86
CA ALA A 128 -16.80 19.14 13.14
C ALA A 128 -18.21 19.78 13.20
N THR A 129 -19.23 19.01 13.56
CA THR A 129 -20.62 19.50 13.70
C THR A 129 -20.87 20.18 15.06
N GLN A 130 -19.98 19.92 16.02
CA GLN A 130 -19.98 20.45 17.38
C GLN A 130 -18.55 20.63 17.89
N ALA A 131 -18.38 21.17 19.10
CA ALA A 131 -17.07 21.18 19.74
C ALA A 131 -16.68 19.74 20.10
N ILE A 132 -15.44 19.35 19.79
CA ILE A 132 -14.90 18.00 20.06
C ILE A 132 -13.74 18.17 21.03
N PRO A 133 -13.84 17.65 22.26
CA PRO A 133 -12.74 17.68 23.22
C PRO A 133 -11.52 16.89 22.74
N LYS A 134 -10.32 17.27 23.22
CA LYS A 134 -9.09 16.48 23.09
C LYS A 134 -9.34 15.01 23.47
N GLU A 135 -8.64 14.11 22.79
CA GLU A 135 -8.70 12.65 22.99
C GLU A 135 -10.04 12.00 22.62
N THR A 136 -11.01 12.72 22.05
CA THR A 136 -12.27 12.13 21.56
C THR A 136 -12.02 11.29 20.31
N GLU A 137 -12.52 10.04 20.28
CA GLU A 137 -12.56 9.22 19.06
C GLU A 137 -13.66 9.74 18.14
N ILE A 138 -13.26 10.33 17.01
CA ILE A 138 -14.15 11.00 16.07
C ILE A 138 -14.73 10.00 15.07
N LEU A 139 -13.90 9.04 14.64
CA LEU A 139 -14.25 8.04 13.64
C LEU A 139 -13.59 6.72 14.01
N ARG A 140 -14.37 5.65 13.94
CA ARG A 140 -13.88 4.28 13.85
C ARG A 140 -14.54 3.60 12.66
N GLU A 141 -13.74 3.09 11.73
CA GLU A 141 -14.23 2.62 10.44
C GLU A 141 -13.49 1.38 9.98
N ALA A 142 -14.22 0.38 9.47
CA ALA A 142 -13.67 -0.80 8.84
C ALA A 142 -13.28 -0.49 7.38
N PRO A 143 -12.31 -1.21 6.80
CA PRO A 143 -11.90 -0.95 5.42
C PRO A 143 -13.08 -1.17 4.47
N LEU A 144 -13.25 -0.23 3.55
CA LEU A 144 -14.23 -0.35 2.45
C LEU A 144 -13.73 -1.34 1.39
N ILE A 145 -12.42 -1.34 1.15
CA ILE A 145 -11.73 -2.34 0.33
C ILE A 145 -10.49 -2.82 1.07
N LEU A 146 -10.53 -4.09 1.47
CA LEU A 146 -9.38 -4.88 1.93
C LEU A 146 -8.88 -5.73 0.74
N GLY A 147 -8.31 -5.08 -0.27
CA GLY A 147 -7.99 -5.71 -1.56
C GLY A 147 -6.70 -6.54 -1.56
N GLY A 148 -6.04 -6.65 -0.40
CA GLY A 148 -4.72 -7.25 -0.27
C GLY A 148 -3.63 -6.52 -1.07
N PRO A 149 -2.44 -7.14 -1.17
CA PRO A 149 -1.25 -6.48 -1.68
C PRO A 149 -1.26 -6.26 -3.19
N THR A 150 -2.14 -6.97 -3.91
CA THR A 150 -2.02 -7.11 -5.36
C THR A 150 -2.94 -6.17 -6.11
N TRP A 151 -2.45 -5.71 -7.26
CA TRP A 151 -3.24 -4.86 -8.15
C TRP A 151 -4.52 -5.57 -8.65
N PRO A 152 -4.50 -6.86 -9.06
CA PRO A 152 -5.71 -7.60 -9.42
C PRO A 152 -6.68 -7.83 -8.24
N GLY A 153 -6.15 -8.09 -7.03
CA GLY A 153 -6.96 -8.30 -5.83
C GLY A 153 -7.82 -7.08 -5.48
N ARG A 154 -7.26 -5.88 -5.62
CA ARG A 154 -8.00 -4.62 -5.42
C ARG A 154 -9.15 -4.44 -6.41
N GLU A 155 -8.93 -4.75 -7.68
CA GLU A 155 -9.96 -4.70 -8.72
C GLU A 155 -11.05 -5.75 -8.46
N ALA A 156 -10.67 -6.96 -8.05
CA ALA A 156 -11.59 -8.02 -7.66
C ALA A 156 -12.47 -7.60 -6.47
N ALA A 157 -11.88 -7.00 -5.44
CA ALA A 157 -12.59 -6.48 -4.28
C ALA A 157 -13.58 -5.37 -4.67
N TYR A 158 -13.14 -4.40 -5.48
CA TYR A 158 -14.04 -3.37 -6.01
C TYR A 158 -15.21 -3.98 -6.78
N ASN A 159 -14.97 -4.97 -7.64
CA ASN A 159 -16.02 -5.62 -8.42
C ASN A 159 -17.13 -6.23 -7.56
N LYS A 160 -16.79 -6.77 -6.39
CA LYS A 160 -17.72 -7.40 -5.45
C LYS A 160 -18.43 -6.44 -4.50
N LEU A 161 -18.03 -5.17 -4.46
CA LEU A 161 -18.75 -4.17 -3.68
C LEU A 161 -20.20 -3.98 -4.14
N SER A 162 -21.09 -3.74 -3.17
CA SER A 162 -22.44 -3.26 -3.46
C SER A 162 -22.42 -1.90 -4.16
N ARG A 163 -23.51 -1.57 -4.87
CA ARG A 163 -23.63 -0.27 -5.57
C ARG A 163 -23.35 0.93 -4.64
N ARG A 164 -23.83 0.86 -3.39
CA ARG A 164 -23.61 1.91 -2.39
C ARG A 164 -22.13 2.04 -2.03
N LYS A 165 -21.42 0.92 -1.81
CA LYS A 165 -19.99 0.91 -1.49
C LYS A 165 -19.13 1.39 -2.67
N LYS A 166 -19.49 1.06 -3.92
CA LYS A 166 -18.82 1.60 -5.12
C LYS A 166 -18.90 3.12 -5.20
N VAL A 167 -20.09 3.68 -4.98
CA VAL A 167 -20.27 5.15 -4.94
C VAL A 167 -19.38 5.80 -3.87
N ALA A 168 -19.20 5.15 -2.71
CA ALA A 168 -18.30 5.66 -1.68
C ALA A 168 -16.83 5.63 -2.10
N VAL A 169 -16.37 4.58 -2.80
CA VAL A 169 -15.01 4.52 -3.38
C VAL A 169 -14.80 5.60 -4.45
N ASP A 170 -15.81 5.83 -5.28
CA ASP A 170 -15.72 6.70 -6.45
C ASP A 170 -15.98 8.19 -6.10
N SER A 171 -16.48 8.48 -4.89
CA SER A 171 -16.85 9.84 -4.46
C SER A 171 -15.66 10.76 -4.15
N PRO A 172 -14.58 10.30 -3.48
CA PRO A 172 -13.38 11.11 -3.30
C PRO A 172 -12.69 11.46 -4.62
N SER A 173 -11.78 12.43 -4.59
CA SER A 173 -10.99 12.78 -5.77
C SER A 173 -10.17 11.59 -6.26
N SER A 174 -10.08 11.41 -7.59
CA SER A 174 -9.11 10.52 -8.22
C SER A 174 -8.03 11.32 -8.91
N LEU A 175 -6.81 10.79 -8.90
CA LEU A 175 -5.70 11.42 -9.57
C LEU A 175 -4.74 10.36 -10.13
N CYS A 176 -4.32 10.52 -11.39
CA CYS A 176 -3.13 9.80 -11.84
C CYS A 176 -1.88 10.51 -11.34
N ILE A 177 -1.07 9.79 -10.57
CA ILE A 177 0.26 10.25 -10.16
C ILE A 177 1.32 9.99 -11.23
N CYS A 178 0.96 9.32 -12.33
CA CYS A 178 1.86 8.96 -13.42
C CYS A 178 2.45 10.14 -14.22
N GLY A 179 1.91 11.36 -14.06
CA GLY A 179 2.36 12.56 -14.79
C GLY A 179 2.10 12.55 -16.30
N LYS A 180 1.44 11.51 -16.83
CA LYS A 180 1.12 11.37 -18.24
C LYS A 180 -0.21 12.03 -18.59
N LYS A 181 -0.37 12.40 -19.87
CA LYS A 181 -1.67 12.82 -20.41
C LYS A 181 -2.72 11.69 -20.23
N PRO A 182 -4.01 12.01 -20.05
CA PRO A 182 -5.06 11.02 -19.79
C PRO A 182 -5.09 9.87 -20.79
N GLU A 183 -4.84 10.14 -22.07
CA GLU A 183 -4.82 9.16 -23.16
C GLU A 183 -3.61 8.20 -23.12
N LEU A 184 -2.58 8.50 -22.33
CA LEU A 184 -1.38 7.67 -22.15
C LEU A 184 -1.31 7.05 -20.74
N CYS A 185 -2.34 7.25 -19.93
CA CYS A 185 -2.45 6.76 -18.57
C CYS A 185 -2.78 5.27 -18.58
N LEU A 186 -1.98 4.48 -17.84
CA LEU A 186 -2.12 3.02 -17.75
C LEU A 186 -2.57 2.61 -16.34
N GLU A 187 -3.44 3.44 -15.77
CA GLU A 187 -4.11 3.18 -14.49
C GLU A 187 -5.61 3.08 -14.74
N THR A 188 -6.24 2.10 -14.10
CA THR A 188 -7.69 2.02 -14.02
C THR A 188 -8.24 3.19 -13.19
N PRO A 189 -9.55 3.48 -13.28
CA PRO A 189 -10.19 4.44 -12.39
C PRO A 189 -9.93 4.13 -10.91
N LEU A 190 -10.11 2.87 -10.49
CA LEU A 190 -9.88 2.44 -9.11
C LEU A 190 -8.45 2.75 -8.64
N MET A 191 -7.45 2.47 -9.46
CA MET A 191 -6.05 2.69 -9.06
C MET A 191 -5.70 4.17 -8.91
N LYS A 192 -6.36 5.05 -9.67
CA LYS A 192 -6.26 6.51 -9.48
C LYS A 192 -6.90 6.96 -8.17
N HIS A 193 -8.00 6.34 -7.75
CA HIS A 193 -8.57 6.57 -6.42
C HIS A 193 -7.62 6.03 -5.33
N TRP A 194 -7.14 4.79 -5.51
CA TRP A 194 -6.25 4.11 -4.57
C TRP A 194 -4.97 4.87 -4.29
N ALA A 195 -4.33 5.43 -5.32
CA ALA A 195 -3.05 6.11 -5.21
C ALA A 195 -3.07 7.31 -4.25
N VAL A 196 -4.22 7.97 -4.07
CA VAL A 196 -4.33 9.21 -3.30
C VAL A 196 -5.25 9.12 -2.09
N ASN A 197 -6.09 8.08 -2.00
CA ASN A 197 -7.05 7.89 -0.90
C ASN A 197 -6.80 6.66 -0.03
N SER A 198 -5.88 5.76 -0.42
CA SER A 198 -5.55 4.60 0.41
C SER A 198 -4.68 5.01 1.60
N PHE A 199 -4.90 4.35 2.72
CA PHE A 199 -4.08 4.50 3.92
C PHE A 199 -3.22 3.29 4.13
N GLU A 200 -1.93 3.54 4.33
CA GLU A 200 -0.96 2.52 4.69
C GLU A 200 -0.95 2.28 6.20
N MET A 201 -1.11 1.02 6.58
CA MET A 201 -0.87 0.54 7.93
C MET A 201 0.62 0.22 8.08
N ASN A 202 1.31 0.81 9.05
CA ASN A 202 2.76 0.72 9.13
C ASN A 202 3.24 -0.75 9.33
N PRO A 203 4.11 -1.27 8.45
CA PRO A 203 4.63 -2.64 8.48
C PRO A 203 5.45 -2.99 9.74
N LEU A 204 6.10 -2.00 10.38
CA LEU A 204 6.97 -2.23 11.54
C LEU A 204 6.22 -2.66 12.81
N VAL A 205 4.88 -2.73 12.76
CA VAL A 205 4.01 -2.99 13.91
C VAL A 205 3.23 -4.30 13.77
N GLN A 206 3.62 -5.17 12.84
CA GLN A 206 3.11 -6.54 12.69
C GLN A 206 4.24 -7.59 12.69
N VAL A 207 3.94 -8.77 13.21
CA VAL A 207 4.77 -9.97 13.06
C VAL A 207 4.28 -10.69 11.79
N GLY A 208 4.94 -10.48 10.65
CA GLY A 208 4.52 -11.09 9.37
C GLY A 208 5.02 -10.33 8.13
N ASN A 209 4.75 -10.88 6.93
CA ASN A 209 5.11 -10.25 5.65
C ASN A 209 4.21 -9.06 5.36
N THR A 210 4.71 -7.86 5.64
CA THR A 210 3.96 -6.60 5.70
C THR A 210 3.97 -5.81 4.40
N ALA A 211 4.18 -6.47 3.28
CA ALA A 211 4.23 -5.80 2.00
C ALA A 211 2.79 -5.58 1.48
N ASN A 212 2.26 -4.38 1.75
CA ASN A 212 1.02 -3.78 1.21
C ASN A 212 -0.29 -4.01 2.00
N ASP A 213 -0.37 -3.46 3.22
CA ASP A 213 -1.59 -3.37 4.02
C ASP A 213 -2.37 -2.05 3.80
N ASN A 214 -2.37 -1.55 2.57
CA ASN A 214 -3.08 -0.31 2.26
C ASN A 214 -4.58 -0.60 2.10
N CYS A 215 -5.42 0.26 2.66
CA CYS A 215 -6.88 0.11 2.59
C CYS A 215 -7.53 1.41 2.14
N ILE A 216 -8.66 1.31 1.41
CA ILE A 216 -9.57 2.44 1.19
C ILE A 216 -10.69 2.39 2.23
N TYR A 217 -11.14 3.55 2.69
CA TYR A 217 -12.23 3.73 3.65
C TYR A 217 -13.25 4.70 3.06
N ASP A 218 -14.51 4.70 3.53
CA ASP A 218 -15.54 5.62 3.02
C ASP A 218 -15.32 7.03 3.62
N LYS A 219 -15.33 7.14 4.95
CA LYS A 219 -15.27 8.44 5.64
C LYS A 219 -13.86 8.92 5.87
N ALA A 220 -12.93 8.04 6.25
CA ALA A 220 -11.56 8.45 6.53
C ALA A 220 -10.86 9.06 5.30
N SER A 221 -11.16 8.59 4.09
CA SER A 221 -10.64 9.16 2.83
C SER A 221 -11.09 10.61 2.58
N GLY A 222 -12.10 11.11 3.30
CA GLY A 222 -12.51 12.52 3.26
C GLY A 222 -11.70 13.45 4.18
N THR A 223 -10.74 12.93 4.96
CA THR A 223 -9.91 13.77 5.85
C THR A 223 -8.74 14.40 5.12
N ASN A 224 -8.70 15.73 5.10
CA ASN A 224 -7.69 16.47 4.35
C ASN A 224 -6.36 16.61 5.09
N HIS A 225 -5.34 16.95 4.31
CA HIS A 225 -4.01 17.23 4.83
C HIS A 225 -3.91 18.53 5.62
N ALA A 226 -3.24 18.48 6.77
CA ALA A 226 -2.56 19.62 7.36
C ALA A 226 -1.20 19.18 7.93
N CYS A 227 -0.14 19.97 7.70
CA CYS A 227 1.20 19.61 8.21
C CYS A 227 1.22 19.60 9.76
N LYS A 228 0.56 20.59 10.38
CA LYS A 228 0.18 20.57 11.79
C LYS A 228 -1.31 20.26 11.89
N THR A 229 -1.60 18.98 12.01
CA THR A 229 -2.96 18.43 12.08
C THR A 229 -3.57 18.59 13.49
N ASN A 230 -4.89 18.50 13.58
CA ASN A 230 -5.65 18.42 14.82
C ASN A 230 -6.07 16.99 15.22
N CYS A 231 -5.81 15.98 14.38
CA CYS A 231 -6.16 14.58 14.64
C CYS A 231 -5.02 13.62 14.32
N SER A 232 -4.95 12.55 15.09
CA SER A 232 -4.07 11.41 14.85
C SER A 232 -4.90 10.22 14.37
N ARG A 233 -4.30 9.41 13.50
CA ARG A 233 -4.90 8.15 13.02
C ARG A 233 -4.20 6.97 13.69
N ALA A 234 -4.91 5.87 13.88
CA ALA A 234 -4.36 4.59 14.32
C ALA A 234 -5.10 3.42 13.64
N PHE A 235 -4.48 2.24 13.63
CA PHE A 235 -5.06 1.02 13.07
C PHE A 235 -4.98 -0.13 14.08
N ASN A 236 -5.95 -1.05 14.02
CA ASN A 236 -5.94 -2.31 14.76
C ASN A 236 -5.51 -3.48 13.85
N SER A 237 -5.52 -4.70 14.38
CA SER A 237 -5.17 -5.93 13.65
C SER A 237 -6.16 -6.25 12.52
N GLU A 238 -7.41 -5.79 12.62
CA GLU A 238 -8.46 -6.02 11.64
C GLU A 238 -8.53 -4.91 10.57
N HIS A 239 -7.46 -4.12 10.42
CA HIS A 239 -7.35 -3.01 9.46
C HIS A 239 -8.44 -1.93 9.60
N SER A 240 -9.12 -1.85 10.75
CA SER A 240 -9.99 -0.73 11.03
C SER A 240 -9.16 0.51 11.35
N ILE A 241 -9.62 1.68 10.93
CA ILE A 241 -9.00 2.97 11.20
C ILE A 241 -9.74 3.70 12.32
N SER A 242 -8.98 4.28 13.25
CA SER A 242 -9.47 5.21 14.26
C SER A 242 -8.89 6.60 13.99
N ILE A 243 -9.73 7.64 14.04
CA ILE A 243 -9.32 9.06 14.01
C ILE A 243 -9.67 9.69 15.35
N ARG A 244 -8.67 10.23 16.06
CA ARG A 244 -8.83 10.82 17.40
C ARG A 244 -8.32 12.25 17.43
N ALA A 245 -9.02 13.11 18.18
CA ALA A 245 -8.62 14.50 18.39
C ALA A 245 -7.33 14.59 19.23
N MET A 246 -6.31 15.31 18.75
CA MET A 246 -5.07 15.58 19.52
C MET A 246 -5.16 16.85 20.37
N ARG A 247 -6.19 17.66 20.13
CA ARG A 247 -6.54 18.88 20.88
C ARG A 247 -8.03 19.13 20.76
N ASP A 248 -8.53 20.10 21.50
CA ASP A 248 -9.91 20.58 21.30
C ASP A 248 -10.09 21.10 19.86
N ILE A 249 -11.19 20.71 19.24
CA ILE A 249 -11.61 21.11 17.89
C ILE A 249 -12.92 21.88 18.01
N ARG A 250 -13.00 23.04 17.37
CA ARG A 250 -14.18 23.90 17.43
C ARG A 250 -15.26 23.40 16.46
N LYS A 251 -16.52 23.70 16.76
CA LYS A 251 -17.61 23.53 15.79
C LYS A 251 -17.28 24.26 14.48
N GLY A 252 -17.44 23.57 13.36
CA GLY A 252 -17.16 24.05 12.01
C GLY A 252 -15.68 23.98 11.60
N GLU A 253 -14.79 23.58 12.50
CA GLU A 253 -13.37 23.40 12.18
C GLU A 253 -13.15 22.12 11.34
N GLU A 254 -12.23 22.18 10.38
CA GLU A 254 -11.89 21.03 9.52
C GLU A 254 -11.07 20.00 10.31
N ILE A 255 -11.51 18.74 10.27
CA ILE A 255 -10.79 17.58 10.78
C ILE A 255 -9.74 17.19 9.74
N THR A 256 -8.47 17.22 10.15
CA THR A 256 -7.33 17.02 9.25
C THR A 256 -6.41 15.94 9.80
N HIS A 257 -5.60 15.33 8.95
CA HIS A 257 -4.47 14.48 9.36
C HIS A 257 -3.21 14.82 8.56
N ASN A 258 -2.03 14.36 9.00
CA ASN A 258 -0.80 14.55 8.23
C ASN A 258 -0.60 13.38 7.25
N TYR A 259 -0.32 13.69 5.99
CA TYR A 259 -0.13 12.73 4.88
C TYR A 259 1.30 12.14 4.84
N GLY A 260 2.07 12.30 5.93
CA GLY A 260 3.48 11.91 6.00
C GLY A 260 4.46 13.01 5.56
N ALA A 261 4.03 14.28 5.56
CA ALA A 261 4.87 15.41 5.20
C ALA A 261 5.46 16.08 6.47
N TYR A 262 6.77 15.92 6.66
CA TYR A 262 7.57 16.47 7.77
C TYR A 262 8.74 17.30 7.23
N GLY A 263 9.47 18.00 8.10
CA GLY A 263 10.64 18.80 7.74
C GLY A 263 10.32 20.27 7.45
N THR A 264 11.05 20.90 6.54
CA THR A 264 10.89 22.33 6.19
C THR A 264 9.65 22.58 5.34
N ALA A 265 9.15 23.81 5.35
CA ALA A 265 7.97 24.17 4.54
C ALA A 265 8.19 23.95 3.03
N SER A 266 9.39 24.22 2.51
CA SER A 266 9.72 24.00 1.09
C SER A 266 9.71 22.52 0.72
N PHE A 267 10.29 21.65 1.57
CA PHE A 267 10.27 20.21 1.35
C PHE A 267 8.85 19.64 1.35
N ARG A 268 8.05 20.01 2.36
CA ARG A 268 6.64 19.57 2.45
C ARG A 268 5.82 20.06 1.26
N ALA A 269 6.00 21.31 0.84
CA ALA A 269 5.31 21.86 -0.32
C ALA A 269 5.64 21.08 -1.60
N GLY A 270 6.91 20.74 -1.83
CA GLY A 270 7.33 19.90 -2.95
C GLY A 270 6.70 18.52 -2.91
N ASN A 271 6.79 17.82 -1.76
CA ASN A 271 6.25 16.46 -1.60
C ASN A 271 4.73 16.41 -1.83
N ILE A 272 3.98 17.34 -1.21
CA ILE A 272 2.52 17.41 -1.35
C ILE A 272 2.10 17.75 -2.78
N ALA A 273 2.77 18.73 -3.41
CA ALA A 273 2.48 19.12 -4.78
C ALA A 273 2.83 18.00 -5.77
N GLU A 274 3.90 17.24 -5.53
CA GLU A 274 4.28 16.12 -6.38
C GLU A 274 3.27 14.98 -6.29
N ARG A 275 2.87 14.58 -5.08
CA ARG A 275 2.06 13.36 -4.88
C ARG A 275 0.55 13.60 -4.97
N TRP A 276 0.04 14.70 -4.41
CA TRP A 276 -1.40 15.01 -4.39
C TRP A 276 -1.80 16.19 -5.29
N LYS A 277 -0.85 16.81 -6.00
CA LYS A 277 -1.09 17.85 -7.02
C LYS A 277 -1.88 19.06 -6.51
N PHE A 278 -1.68 19.42 -5.25
CA PHE A 278 -2.17 20.67 -4.68
C PHE A 278 -1.08 21.40 -3.91
N ILE A 279 -1.24 22.71 -3.73
CA ILE A 279 -0.35 23.53 -2.90
C ILE A 279 -0.92 23.54 -1.48
N CYS A 280 -0.14 23.07 -0.50
CA CYS A 280 -0.57 23.06 0.89
C CYS A 280 -0.60 24.48 1.46
N THR A 281 -1.79 24.96 1.80
CA THR A 281 -2.02 26.28 2.42
C THR A 281 -2.35 26.18 3.90
N CYS A 282 -1.93 25.13 4.60
CA CYS A 282 -2.14 25.03 6.04
C CYS A 282 -1.33 26.11 6.80
N ASN A 283 -1.74 26.42 8.04
CA ASN A 283 -1.09 27.45 8.86
C ASN A 283 0.43 27.24 9.00
N ALA A 284 0.89 26.00 9.12
CA ALA A 284 2.32 25.69 9.22
C ALA A 284 3.09 26.00 7.92
N CYS A 285 2.47 25.81 6.76
CA CYS A 285 3.08 26.19 5.47
C CYS A 285 3.07 27.71 5.27
N ILE A 286 1.95 28.38 5.58
CA ILE A 286 1.83 29.84 5.48
C ILE A 286 2.89 30.54 6.34
N LYS A 287 3.12 30.03 7.56
CA LYS A 287 4.09 30.59 8.49
C LYS A 287 5.54 30.12 8.25
N GLY A 288 5.77 29.24 7.28
CA GLY A 288 7.11 28.70 7.01
C GLY A 288 7.67 27.82 8.14
N GLU A 289 6.82 27.24 8.98
CA GLU A 289 7.23 26.50 10.17
C GLU A 289 7.89 25.16 9.81
N TYR A 290 8.90 24.77 10.59
CA TYR A 290 9.42 23.40 10.62
C TYR A 290 8.41 22.48 11.33
N VAL A 291 8.18 21.29 10.78
CA VAL A 291 7.28 20.29 11.35
C VAL A 291 8.09 19.03 11.64
N PRO A 292 8.33 18.68 12.92
CA PRO A 292 9.07 17.48 13.27
C PRO A 292 8.25 16.22 13.00
N GLU A 293 8.94 15.08 12.86
CA GLU A 293 8.32 13.77 12.72
C GLU A 293 7.84 13.22 14.08
N THR A 294 6.92 13.93 14.73
CA THR A 294 6.35 13.55 16.04
C THR A 294 5.08 12.71 15.93
N GLY A 295 4.65 12.38 14.71
CA GLY A 295 3.40 11.66 14.48
C GLY A 295 3.37 10.23 15.04
N TYR A 296 4.54 9.65 15.34
CA TYR A 296 4.65 8.28 15.81
C TYR A 296 4.20 8.10 17.27
N GLU A 297 4.55 9.02 18.16
CA GLU A 297 4.16 8.92 19.59
C GLU A 297 2.63 8.99 19.75
N GLU A 298 1.99 9.95 19.09
CA GLU A 298 0.53 10.09 19.03
C GLU A 298 -0.15 8.87 18.39
N TYR A 299 0.43 8.32 17.32
CA TYR A 299 -0.04 7.08 16.70
C TYR A 299 -0.01 5.91 17.69
N GLN A 300 1.10 5.70 18.40
CA GLN A 300 1.25 4.59 19.35
C GLN A 300 0.29 4.72 20.52
N HIS A 301 0.16 5.93 21.07
CA HIS A 301 -0.81 6.21 22.14
C HIS A 301 -2.23 5.86 21.70
N ASN A 302 -2.66 6.35 20.54
CA ASN A 302 -3.99 6.04 20.01
C ASN A 302 -4.19 4.56 19.71
N LYS A 303 -3.17 3.86 19.22
CA LYS A 303 -3.22 2.42 18.97
C LYS A 303 -3.51 1.65 20.26
N ILE A 304 -2.89 2.04 21.37
CA ILE A 304 -3.13 1.42 22.67
C ILE A 304 -4.60 1.65 23.11
N LEU A 305 -5.09 2.89 23.01
CA LEU A 305 -6.48 3.21 23.35
C LEU A 305 -7.46 2.39 22.49
N PHE A 306 -7.20 2.35 21.18
CA PHE A 306 -8.05 1.69 20.21
C PHE A 306 -8.12 0.17 20.44
N CYS A 307 -6.97 -0.50 20.59
CA CYS A 307 -6.91 -1.95 20.71
C CYS A 307 -7.31 -2.48 22.09
N PHE A 308 -7.00 -1.75 23.18
CA PHE A 308 -7.10 -2.30 24.53
C PHE A 308 -8.17 -1.65 25.41
N GLN A 309 -8.49 -0.38 25.19
CA GLN A 309 -9.44 0.33 26.07
C GLN A 309 -10.86 0.35 25.52
N PHE A 310 -11.04 0.31 24.20
CA PHE A 310 -12.35 0.33 23.56
C PHE A 310 -12.57 -0.84 22.58
N PRO A 311 -12.32 -2.11 22.94
CA PRO A 311 -12.37 -3.23 21.99
C PRO A 311 -13.80 -3.61 21.55
N HIS A 312 -14.84 -3.15 22.25
CA HIS A 312 -16.21 -3.64 22.07
C HIS A 312 -17.05 -2.86 21.03
N LEU A 313 -16.56 -1.73 20.52
CA LEU A 313 -17.29 -0.92 19.54
C LEU A 313 -17.10 -1.50 18.15
N VAL A 314 -18.22 -1.85 17.51
CA VAL A 314 -18.22 -2.32 16.11
C VAL A 314 -17.91 -1.11 15.22
N PRO A 315 -16.84 -1.19 14.39
CA PRO A 315 -16.47 -0.10 13.50
C PRO A 315 -17.58 0.18 12.48
N LEU A 316 -17.68 1.43 12.03
CA LEU A 316 -18.57 1.77 10.92
C LEU A 316 -18.18 1.00 9.67
N GLY A 317 -19.19 0.49 8.96
CA GLY A 317 -18.95 -0.26 7.72
C GLY A 317 -18.37 -1.66 7.93
N ALA A 318 -18.36 -2.18 9.17
CA ALA A 318 -17.99 -3.56 9.45
C ALA A 318 -18.69 -4.52 8.49
N GLU A 319 -17.91 -5.45 7.93
CA GLU A 319 -18.41 -6.44 6.99
C GLU A 319 -19.43 -7.37 7.66
N THR A 320 -20.43 -7.80 6.88
CA THR A 320 -21.22 -8.97 7.28
C THR A 320 -20.38 -10.24 7.18
N ALA A 321 -20.82 -11.34 7.78
CA ALA A 321 -20.12 -12.61 7.66
C ALA A 321 -19.96 -13.07 6.20
N GLU A 322 -20.95 -12.77 5.36
CA GLU A 322 -20.91 -13.06 3.92
C GLU A 322 -19.90 -12.17 3.20
N GLU A 323 -19.85 -10.87 3.51
CA GLU A 323 -18.86 -9.95 2.94
C GLU A 323 -17.44 -10.37 3.34
N ALA A 324 -17.22 -10.71 4.61
CA ALA A 324 -15.93 -11.19 5.10
C ALA A 324 -15.48 -12.49 4.43
N ALA A 325 -16.41 -13.43 4.19
CA ALA A 325 -16.10 -14.65 3.45
C ALA A 325 -15.70 -14.38 1.99
N ILE A 326 -16.35 -13.41 1.33
CA ILE A 326 -15.97 -12.98 -0.02
C ILE A 326 -14.60 -12.30 -0.01
N SER A 327 -14.33 -11.43 0.96
CA SER A 327 -13.02 -10.76 1.11
C SER A 327 -11.89 -11.78 1.33
N GLN A 328 -12.11 -12.81 2.14
CA GLN A 328 -11.16 -13.91 2.33
C GLN A 328 -10.90 -14.68 1.02
N ASP A 329 -11.96 -15.02 0.28
CA ASP A 329 -11.86 -15.72 -1.01
C ASP A 329 -11.11 -14.89 -2.07
N ILE A 330 -11.29 -13.56 -2.05
CA ILE A 330 -10.51 -12.64 -2.91
C ILE A 330 -9.04 -12.65 -2.54
N MET A 331 -8.69 -12.64 -1.24
CA MET A 331 -7.30 -12.66 -0.79
C MET A 331 -6.58 -13.93 -1.23
N GLU A 332 -7.19 -15.10 -1.01
CA GLU A 332 -6.63 -16.39 -1.45
C GLU A 332 -6.43 -16.44 -2.97
N TRP A 333 -7.41 -15.95 -3.73
CA TRP A 333 -7.28 -15.83 -5.18
C TRP A 333 -6.18 -14.84 -5.59
N ALA A 334 -6.09 -13.70 -4.93
CA ALA A 334 -5.08 -12.69 -5.22
C ALA A 334 -3.67 -13.19 -4.94
N GLU A 335 -3.47 -13.95 -3.86
CA GLU A 335 -2.21 -14.63 -3.53
C GLU A 335 -1.82 -15.65 -4.59
N MET A 336 -2.79 -16.42 -5.11
CA MET A 336 -2.54 -17.34 -6.22
C MET A 336 -2.05 -16.62 -7.48
N ILE A 337 -2.68 -15.49 -7.85
CA ILE A 337 -2.23 -14.66 -8.98
C ILE A 337 -0.83 -14.09 -8.72
N GLU A 338 -0.55 -13.61 -7.52
CA GLU A 338 0.78 -13.08 -7.17
C GLU A 338 1.85 -14.16 -7.19
N LYS A 339 1.55 -15.36 -6.71
CA LYS A 339 2.47 -16.49 -6.77
C LYS A 339 2.83 -16.84 -8.22
N ASP A 340 1.83 -16.96 -9.10
CA ASP A 340 2.07 -17.27 -10.51
C ASP A 340 2.95 -16.21 -11.19
N ILE A 341 2.69 -14.92 -10.94
CA ILE A 341 3.51 -13.88 -11.57
C ILE A 341 4.93 -13.83 -11.00
N LEU A 342 5.13 -14.10 -9.71
CA LEU A 342 6.45 -14.18 -9.09
C LEU A 342 7.26 -15.38 -9.63
N GLU A 343 6.60 -16.52 -9.85
CA GLU A 343 7.22 -17.68 -10.50
C GLU A 343 7.60 -17.38 -11.95
N ALA A 344 6.74 -16.68 -12.70
CA ALA A 344 7.03 -16.21 -14.05
C ALA A 344 8.22 -15.24 -14.09
N GLU A 345 8.31 -14.29 -13.14
CA GLU A 345 9.47 -13.40 -13.01
C GLU A 345 10.76 -14.19 -12.73
N ALA A 346 10.73 -15.08 -11.73
CA ALA A 346 11.90 -15.88 -11.36
C ALA A 346 12.42 -16.71 -12.54
N TYR A 347 11.50 -17.33 -13.29
CA TYR A 347 11.83 -18.03 -14.52
C TYR A 347 12.45 -17.09 -15.56
N TRP A 348 11.84 -15.92 -15.77
CA TRP A 348 12.33 -14.93 -16.73
C TRP A 348 13.75 -14.47 -16.41
N TYR A 349 14.06 -14.19 -15.14
CA TYR A 349 15.42 -13.82 -14.73
C TYR A 349 16.41 -14.94 -14.99
N ALA A 350 16.13 -16.16 -14.51
CA ALA A 350 16.99 -17.31 -14.72
C ALA A 350 17.22 -17.58 -16.22
N HIS A 351 16.19 -17.39 -17.05
CA HIS A 351 16.29 -17.50 -18.49
C HIS A 351 17.24 -16.43 -19.07
N THR A 352 17.05 -15.16 -18.70
CA THR A 352 17.90 -14.07 -19.19
C THR A 352 19.36 -14.20 -18.75
N ASP A 353 19.61 -14.61 -17.50
CA ASP A 353 20.95 -14.93 -16.99
C ASP A 353 21.59 -16.08 -17.78
N GLY A 354 20.81 -17.13 -18.07
CA GLY A 354 21.23 -18.26 -18.88
C GLY A 354 21.57 -17.87 -20.32
N MET A 355 20.89 -16.88 -20.90
CA MET A 355 21.22 -16.34 -22.21
C MET A 355 22.54 -15.56 -22.18
N VAL A 356 22.72 -14.71 -21.17
CA VAL A 356 23.94 -13.91 -20.99
C VAL A 356 25.17 -14.82 -20.79
N SER A 357 25.06 -15.89 -19.98
CA SER A 357 26.17 -16.84 -19.77
C SER A 357 26.61 -17.55 -21.05
N ARG A 358 25.70 -17.72 -22.02
CA ARG A 358 25.96 -18.27 -23.36
C ARG A 358 26.40 -17.21 -24.38
N ARG A 359 26.72 -15.99 -23.92
CA ARG A 359 27.10 -14.84 -24.74
C ARG A 359 26.03 -14.40 -25.74
N ILE A 360 24.76 -14.66 -25.45
CA ILE A 360 23.64 -14.15 -26.25
C ILE A 360 23.36 -12.72 -25.80
N THR A 361 23.50 -11.77 -26.71
CA THR A 361 23.40 -10.32 -26.43
C THR A 361 22.07 -9.70 -26.86
N ARG A 362 21.15 -10.51 -27.42
CA ARG A 362 19.82 -10.07 -27.86
C ARG A 362 18.77 -11.06 -27.39
N LEU A 363 17.66 -10.54 -26.87
CA LEU A 363 16.46 -11.36 -26.69
C LEU A 363 16.03 -11.86 -28.06
N ARG A 364 16.00 -13.18 -28.23
CA ARG A 364 15.64 -13.82 -29.50
C ARG A 364 14.14 -14.05 -29.54
N PHE A 365 13.61 -14.02 -30.75
CA PHE A 365 12.27 -14.46 -31.06
C PHE A 365 12.14 -15.94 -30.72
N THR A 366 11.30 -16.27 -29.75
CA THR A 366 10.98 -17.67 -29.45
C THR A 366 9.94 -18.18 -30.47
N ARG A 367 9.76 -19.49 -30.59
CA ARG A 367 8.78 -20.08 -31.54
C ARG A 367 7.34 -19.71 -31.19
N GLU A 368 7.11 -19.31 -29.94
CA GLU A 368 5.83 -18.88 -29.37
C GLU A 368 5.52 -17.39 -29.65
N TRP A 369 6.45 -16.67 -30.28
CA TRP A 369 6.28 -15.26 -30.68
C TRP A 369 5.59 -15.16 -32.04
N THR A 370 4.29 -14.91 -32.03
CA THR A 370 3.47 -14.78 -33.23
C THR A 370 3.26 -13.33 -33.68
N VAL A 371 3.60 -12.34 -32.85
CA VAL A 371 3.33 -10.90 -33.09
C VAL A 371 4.63 -10.10 -33.09
N ILE A 372 5.13 -9.78 -34.29
CA ILE A 372 6.44 -9.14 -34.53
C ILE A 372 6.59 -7.76 -33.85
N ASN A 373 5.49 -7.07 -33.57
CA ASN A 373 5.50 -5.71 -33.03
C ASN A 373 5.51 -5.66 -31.49
N GLU A 374 5.48 -6.81 -30.81
CA GLU A 374 5.47 -6.86 -29.35
C GLU A 374 6.85 -7.16 -28.76
N SER A 375 7.19 -6.52 -27.63
CA SER A 375 8.45 -6.82 -26.94
C SER A 375 8.48 -8.27 -26.43
N PRO A 376 9.64 -8.96 -26.44
CA PRO A 376 9.75 -10.35 -25.95
C PRO A 376 9.25 -10.54 -24.52
N THR A 377 9.47 -9.56 -23.64
CA THR A 377 8.95 -9.56 -22.25
C THR A 377 7.42 -9.56 -22.20
N ARG A 378 6.77 -8.77 -23.08
CA ARG A 378 5.30 -8.76 -23.18
C ARG A 378 4.81 -10.13 -23.63
N ASN A 379 5.38 -10.67 -24.71
CA ASN A 379 4.96 -11.95 -25.24
C ASN A 379 5.12 -13.08 -24.22
N PHE A 380 6.21 -13.09 -23.45
CA PHE A 380 6.42 -14.02 -22.34
C PHE A 380 5.27 -13.94 -21.33
N LEU A 381 4.93 -12.74 -20.86
CA LEU A 381 3.83 -12.55 -19.91
C LEU A 381 2.46 -12.88 -20.51
N VAL A 382 2.21 -12.55 -21.79
CA VAL A 382 0.95 -12.85 -22.49
C VAL A 382 0.74 -14.36 -22.64
N ASN A 383 1.79 -15.08 -23.01
CA ASN A 383 1.70 -16.53 -23.26
C ASN A 383 1.66 -17.36 -21.97
N GLY A 384 2.13 -16.82 -20.84
CA GLY A 384 2.07 -17.46 -19.53
C GLY A 384 1.03 -16.80 -18.62
N HIS A 385 1.45 -15.74 -17.93
CA HIS A 385 0.70 -15.12 -16.85
C HIS A 385 -0.65 -14.54 -17.25
N GLU A 386 -0.76 -13.85 -18.39
CA GLU A 386 -2.05 -13.31 -18.86
C GLU A 386 -3.07 -14.42 -19.11
N ARG A 387 -2.63 -15.51 -19.75
CA ARG A 387 -3.48 -16.67 -20.01
C ARG A 387 -3.93 -17.31 -18.71
N PHE A 388 -3.00 -17.52 -17.77
CA PHE A 388 -3.31 -18.02 -16.44
C PHE A 388 -4.34 -17.14 -15.73
N LEU A 389 -4.14 -15.82 -15.72
CA LEU A 389 -5.07 -14.87 -15.10
C LEU A 389 -6.46 -14.93 -15.77
N LYS A 390 -6.52 -15.04 -17.10
CA LYS A 390 -7.78 -15.16 -17.86
C LYS A 390 -8.53 -16.45 -17.53
N GLU A 391 -7.83 -17.58 -17.51
CA GLU A 391 -8.39 -18.90 -17.16
C GLU A 391 -8.87 -18.95 -15.70
N ASN A 392 -8.24 -18.18 -14.82
CA ASN A 392 -8.56 -18.12 -13.40
C ASN A 392 -9.29 -16.82 -13.00
N ASN A 393 -9.97 -16.13 -13.94
CA ASN A 393 -10.63 -14.84 -13.68
C ASN A 393 -11.96 -14.97 -12.90
N LYS A 394 -11.89 -15.50 -11.67
CA LYS A 394 -13.04 -15.76 -10.79
C LYS A 394 -13.86 -14.50 -10.44
N PHE A 395 -13.20 -13.34 -10.41
CA PHE A 395 -13.79 -12.07 -9.96
C PHE A 395 -14.14 -11.09 -11.08
N ASN A 396 -14.26 -11.59 -12.32
CA ASN A 396 -14.74 -10.86 -13.49
C ASN A 396 -13.95 -9.57 -13.77
N LEU A 397 -12.62 -9.63 -13.69
CA LEU A 397 -11.78 -8.56 -14.19
C LEU A 397 -12.10 -8.32 -15.67
N SER A 398 -12.25 -7.06 -16.07
CA SER A 398 -12.47 -6.74 -17.49
C SER A 398 -11.20 -6.97 -18.31
N GLU A 399 -11.35 -7.21 -19.61
CA GLU A 399 -10.19 -7.33 -20.53
C GLU A 399 -9.25 -6.13 -20.43
N ASN A 400 -9.79 -4.91 -20.31
CA ASN A 400 -8.99 -3.70 -20.14
C ASN A 400 -8.19 -3.69 -18.83
N VAL A 401 -8.77 -4.21 -17.74
CA VAL A 401 -8.09 -4.32 -16.44
C VAL A 401 -6.93 -5.32 -16.54
N ILE A 402 -7.16 -6.48 -17.18
CA ILE A 402 -6.14 -7.50 -17.41
C ILE A 402 -5.01 -6.94 -18.30
N GLU A 403 -5.35 -6.30 -19.41
CA GLU A 403 -4.37 -5.71 -20.33
C GLU A 403 -3.48 -4.67 -19.63
N LEU A 404 -4.07 -3.77 -18.84
CA LEU A 404 -3.33 -2.76 -18.08
C LEU A 404 -2.40 -3.39 -17.05
N TYR A 405 -2.86 -4.42 -16.34
CA TYR A 405 -2.04 -5.15 -15.38
C TYR A 405 -0.82 -5.81 -16.06
N ILE A 406 -1.03 -6.50 -17.18
CA ILE A 406 0.06 -7.12 -17.97
C ILE A 406 1.02 -6.05 -18.49
N TRP A 407 0.52 -4.89 -18.89
CA TRP A 407 1.36 -3.78 -19.33
C TRP A 407 2.26 -3.25 -18.19
N ARG A 408 1.70 -3.11 -16.98
CA ARG A 408 2.48 -2.74 -15.79
C ARG A 408 3.56 -3.75 -15.47
N ALA A 409 3.20 -5.04 -15.42
CA ALA A 409 4.12 -6.13 -15.18
C ALA A 409 5.25 -6.14 -16.23
N THR A 410 4.90 -6.00 -17.51
CA THR A 410 5.87 -5.92 -18.62
C THR A 410 6.84 -4.76 -18.45
N LYS A 411 6.34 -3.56 -18.11
CA LYS A 411 7.18 -2.37 -17.93
C LYS A 411 8.20 -2.59 -16.81
N ALA A 412 7.75 -3.12 -15.67
CA ALA A 412 8.60 -3.34 -14.51
C ALA A 412 9.67 -4.41 -14.79
N LEU A 413 9.24 -5.58 -15.29
CA LEU A 413 10.13 -6.69 -15.61
C LEU A 413 11.18 -6.28 -16.66
N ARG A 414 10.79 -5.50 -17.66
CA ARG A 414 11.71 -4.92 -18.64
C ARG A 414 12.69 -3.95 -18.00
N ALA A 415 12.23 -3.02 -17.16
CA ALA A 415 13.11 -2.06 -16.48
C ALA A 415 14.19 -2.78 -15.66
N GLU A 416 13.83 -3.87 -14.99
CA GLU A 416 14.78 -4.67 -14.23
C GLU A 416 15.78 -5.41 -15.12
N VAL A 417 15.32 -6.08 -16.18
CA VAL A 417 16.24 -6.72 -17.13
C VAL A 417 17.19 -5.69 -17.73
N ASN A 418 16.74 -4.47 -18.01
CA ASN A 418 17.60 -3.41 -18.50
C ASN A 418 18.67 -3.03 -17.46
N ARG A 419 18.30 -3.01 -16.18
CA ARG A 419 19.20 -2.70 -15.06
C ARG A 419 20.25 -3.80 -14.87
N CYS A 420 19.85 -5.07 -14.87
CA CYS A 420 20.72 -6.23 -14.65
C CYS A 420 21.53 -6.62 -15.90
N HIS A 421 20.94 -6.48 -17.08
CA HIS A 421 21.49 -6.91 -18.37
C HIS A 421 21.32 -5.84 -19.45
N PRO A 422 21.97 -4.66 -19.31
CA PRO A 422 21.80 -3.53 -20.23
C PRO A 422 22.17 -3.85 -21.69
N MET A 423 22.96 -4.90 -21.92
CA MET A 423 23.32 -5.38 -23.25
C MET A 423 22.11 -5.78 -24.12
N PHE A 424 21.03 -6.27 -23.53
CA PHE A 424 19.81 -6.61 -24.28
C PHE A 424 19.08 -5.40 -24.87
N MET A 425 19.41 -4.19 -24.42
CA MET A 425 18.75 -2.94 -24.81
C MET A 425 19.61 -2.01 -25.64
N ARG A 426 20.84 -2.40 -25.99
CA ARG A 426 21.68 -1.62 -26.90
C ARG A 426 21.02 -1.61 -28.28
N LYS A 427 20.24 -0.56 -28.56
CA LYS A 427 19.84 -0.21 -29.92
C LYS A 427 21.14 0.11 -30.67
N HIS A 428 21.56 -0.80 -31.54
CA HIS A 428 22.63 -0.63 -32.54
C HIS A 428 23.97 -0.10 -32.02
N SER A 429 24.97 -0.98 -31.97
CA SER A 429 26.35 -0.64 -32.32
C SER A 429 26.59 -1.05 -33.76
#